data_AF-A0A1M7I0B3-F1
#
_entry.id   AF-A0A1M7I0B3-F1
#
_cell.length_a   1.000
_cell.length_b   1.000
_cell.length_c   1.000
_cell.angle_alpha   90.00
_cell.angle_beta   90.00
_cell.angle_gamma   90.00
#
_symmetry.space_group_name_H-M   'P 1'
#
loop_
_entity.id
_entity.type
_entity.pdbx_description
1 polymer ?
#
loop_
_entity_poly.entity_id
_entity_poly.type
_entity_poly.pdbx_seq_one_letter_code
_entity_poly.pdbx_strand_id
1 'polypeptide(L)'
;MRFKGIFSFAATCAIITGTYATANLCSAESKKLLLGDVDGNSQVNSVDASAVPADYAAVSGGKTSKFTNKQKIAADVNKDRKIDSVDASRILAYYAYLSTGGKLSFEEYLDSL
;
A
#
# COMPACT_ATOMS: atom_id res chain seq x y z
N MET A 1 8.12 -8.45 59.18
CA MET A 1 7.42 -8.30 57.89
C MET A 1 7.48 -6.83 57.49
N ARG A 2 8.17 -6.51 56.39
CA ARG A 2 8.37 -5.15 55.90
C ARG A 2 7.98 -5.09 54.43
N PHE A 3 7.15 -4.10 54.12
CA PHE A 3 6.53 -3.77 52.85
C PHE A 3 7.56 -3.59 51.72
N LYS A 4 7.23 -4.05 50.50
CA LYS A 4 7.91 -3.66 49.27
C LYS A 4 6.99 -2.75 48.47
N GLY A 5 7.28 -1.45 48.58
CA GLY A 5 6.74 -0.40 47.71
C GLY A 5 7.63 -0.20 46.48
N ILE A 6 6.95 0.06 45.37
CA ILE A 6 7.36 0.79 44.16
C ILE A 6 8.40 1.90 44.40
N PHE A 7 9.33 2.13 43.46
CA PHE A 7 9.67 3.45 42.87
C PHE A 7 10.80 3.35 41.83
N SER A 8 10.42 3.68 40.58
CA SER A 8 11.11 4.53 39.59
C SER A 8 12.63 4.39 39.42
N PHE A 9 13.07 3.80 38.29
CA PHE A 9 14.39 4.06 37.74
C PHE A 9 14.29 5.29 36.83
N ALA A 10 14.77 6.43 37.33
CA ALA A 10 14.92 7.64 36.55
C ALA A 10 16.04 7.43 35.52
N ALA A 11 15.67 7.32 34.24
CA ALA A 11 16.62 7.55 33.15
C ALA A 11 16.91 9.05 33.11
N THR A 12 18.02 9.45 33.74
CA THR A 12 18.59 10.79 33.60
C THR A 12 19.09 10.97 32.17
N CYS A 13 18.21 11.42 31.27
CA CYS A 13 18.62 11.87 29.95
C CYS A 13 19.14 13.30 30.10
N ALA A 14 20.43 13.48 29.84
CA ALA A 14 21.12 14.76 29.94
C ALA A 14 20.39 15.84 29.12
N ILE A 15 20.12 16.97 29.78
CA ILE A 15 19.60 18.19 29.19
C ILE A 15 20.77 18.83 28.43
N ILE A 16 20.77 18.76 27.10
CA ILE A 16 21.62 19.61 26.27
C ILE A 16 20.75 20.79 25.83
N THR A 17 21.05 21.95 26.40
CA THR A 17 20.55 23.25 25.99
C THR A 17 21.00 23.55 24.56
N GLY A 18 20.07 23.68 23.61
CA GLY A 18 20.43 24.08 22.25
C GLY A 18 19.30 23.95 21.26
N THR A 19 18.54 25.04 21.09
CA THR A 19 17.79 25.40 19.88
C THR A 19 16.50 24.61 19.60
N TYR A 20 15.43 25.35 19.38
CA TYR A 20 14.09 24.86 19.07
C TYR A 20 14.08 23.97 17.82
N ALA A 21 14.17 22.65 18.00
CA ALA A 21 13.65 21.72 17.01
C ALA A 21 12.22 21.40 17.44
N THR A 22 11.27 22.16 16.91
CA THR A 22 9.91 21.65 16.78
C THR A 22 10.01 20.39 15.93
N ALA A 23 10.00 19.22 16.57
CA ALA A 23 9.79 17.98 15.87
C ALA A 23 8.35 18.03 15.32
N ASN A 24 8.22 18.62 14.14
CA ASN A 24 7.14 18.29 13.22
C ASN A 24 7.31 16.81 12.94
N LEU A 25 6.70 15.97 13.78
CA LEU A 25 6.52 14.55 13.48
C LEU A 25 5.59 14.50 12.28
N CYS A 26 6.25 14.57 11.13
CA CYS A 26 5.85 14.12 9.82
C CYS A 26 4.48 13.42 9.89
N SER A 27 3.44 14.20 9.62
CA SER A 27 2.21 13.63 9.10
C SER A 27 2.62 12.93 7.81
N ALA A 28 2.91 11.63 7.92
CA ALA A 28 2.99 10.74 6.78
C ALA A 28 1.57 10.72 6.22
N GLU A 29 1.28 11.70 5.37
CA GLU A 29 0.06 11.77 4.60
C GLU A 29 -0.01 10.43 3.88
N SER A 30 -0.91 9.58 4.34
CA SER A 30 -1.04 8.22 3.83
C SER A 30 -1.62 8.35 2.43
N LYS A 31 -0.76 8.58 1.43
CA LYS A 31 -1.14 8.57 0.02
C LYS A 31 -1.94 7.31 -0.22
N LYS A 32 -3.24 7.48 -0.47
CA LYS A 32 -4.13 6.39 -0.83
C LYS A 32 -3.71 5.96 -2.23
N LEU A 33 -3.22 4.73 -2.36
CA LEU A 33 -3.02 4.15 -3.69
C LEU A 33 -4.37 4.11 -4.42
N LEU A 34 -4.33 4.42 -5.71
CA LEU A 34 -5.49 4.23 -6.57
C LEU A 34 -5.71 2.71 -6.75
N LEU A 35 -6.96 2.29 -6.94
CA LEU A 35 -7.23 0.90 -7.31
C LEU A 35 -6.51 0.61 -8.63
N GLY A 36 -5.81 -0.52 -8.72
CA GLY A 36 -5.01 -0.89 -9.88
C GLY A 36 -3.66 -0.17 -10.06
N ASP A 37 -3.32 0.84 -9.24
CA ASP A 37 -1.98 1.49 -9.22
C ASP A 37 -1.10 0.74 -8.22
N VAL A 38 -0.47 -0.33 -8.68
CA VAL A 38 0.23 -1.29 -7.82
C VAL A 38 1.64 -0.81 -7.49
N ASP A 39 2.28 -0.05 -8.37
CA ASP A 39 3.60 0.52 -8.11
C ASP A 39 3.55 1.86 -7.33
N GLY A 40 2.38 2.47 -7.21
CA GLY A 40 2.13 3.67 -6.41
C GLY A 40 2.48 4.99 -7.12
N ASN A 41 2.64 4.96 -8.44
CA ASN A 41 3.04 6.11 -9.26
C ASN A 41 1.87 7.04 -9.62
N SER A 42 0.66 6.80 -9.11
CA SER A 42 -0.60 7.52 -9.42
C SER A 42 -1.15 7.31 -10.83
N GLN A 43 -0.69 6.31 -11.58
CA GLN A 43 -1.18 5.97 -12.90
C GLN A 43 -1.49 4.47 -12.93
N VAL A 44 -2.52 4.09 -13.68
CA VAL A 44 -2.82 2.68 -13.93
C VAL A 44 -2.39 2.34 -15.34
N ASN A 45 -1.39 1.48 -15.47
CA ASN A 45 -0.83 1.10 -16.77
C ASN A 45 -0.43 -0.38 -16.84
N SER A 46 0.23 -0.77 -17.93
CA SER A 46 0.65 -2.15 -18.17
C SER A 46 1.69 -2.66 -17.18
N VAL A 47 2.49 -1.78 -16.55
CA VAL A 47 3.44 -2.15 -15.50
C VAL A 47 2.70 -2.69 -14.28
N ASP A 48 1.62 -2.02 -13.85
CA ASP A 48 0.79 -2.46 -12.73
C ASP A 48 0.19 -3.84 -12.99
N ALA A 49 -0.39 -4.04 -14.19
CA ALA A 49 -0.94 -5.32 -14.60
C ALA A 49 0.11 -6.43 -14.61
N SER A 50 1.34 -6.13 -15.07
CA SER A 50 2.44 -7.11 -15.13
C SER A 50 3.02 -7.46 -13.76
N ALA A 51 2.91 -6.57 -12.78
CA ALA A 51 3.40 -6.80 -11.43
C ALA A 51 2.57 -7.86 -10.69
N VAL A 52 1.25 -7.91 -10.93
CA VAL A 52 0.32 -8.85 -10.29
C VAL A 52 0.68 -10.33 -10.52
N PRO A 53 0.79 -10.85 -11.76
CA PRO A 53 1.14 -12.24 -11.99
C PRO A 53 2.58 -12.55 -11.56
N ALA A 54 3.49 -11.57 -11.57
CA ALA A 54 4.84 -11.74 -11.07
C ALA A 54 4.88 -11.96 -9.55
N ASP A 55 4.08 -11.21 -8.79
CA ASP A 55 3.91 -11.42 -7.35
C ASP A 55 3.23 -12.76 -7.06
N TYR A 56 2.14 -13.06 -7.76
CA TYR A 56 1.43 -14.35 -7.66
C TYR A 56 2.36 -15.55 -7.89
N ALA A 57 3.18 -15.51 -8.94
CA ALA A 57 4.14 -16.57 -9.25
C ALA A 57 5.21 -16.71 -8.16
N ALA A 58 5.70 -15.59 -7.60
CA ALA A 58 6.65 -15.61 -6.49
C ALA A 58 6.03 -16.26 -5.25
N VAL A 59 4.82 -15.84 -4.86
CA VAL A 59 4.08 -16.38 -3.71
C VAL A 59 3.76 -17.86 -3.88
N SER A 60 3.30 -18.25 -5.07
CA SER A 60 3.01 -19.65 -5.42
C SER A 60 4.27 -20.52 -5.38
N GLY A 61 5.43 -19.94 -5.67
CA GLY A 61 6.75 -20.58 -5.53
C GLY A 61 7.30 -20.59 -4.10
N GLY A 62 6.50 -20.23 -3.09
CA GLY A 62 6.88 -20.23 -1.68
C GLY A 62 7.71 -19.01 -1.25
N LYS A 63 7.80 -17.97 -2.07
CA LYS A 63 8.44 -16.70 -1.69
C LYS A 63 7.44 -15.78 -1.01
N THR A 64 7.94 -14.76 -0.31
CA THR A 64 7.09 -13.69 0.23
C THR A 64 6.66 -12.75 -0.89
N SER A 65 5.41 -12.30 -0.83
CA SER A 65 4.91 -11.20 -1.68
C SER A 65 5.79 -9.97 -1.53
N LYS A 66 6.10 -9.32 -2.65
CA LYS A 66 6.82 -8.04 -2.71
C LYS A 66 5.91 -6.84 -2.45
N PHE A 67 4.60 -7.05 -2.51
CA PHE A 67 3.63 -5.99 -2.26
C PHE A 67 3.50 -5.68 -0.78
N THR A 68 3.51 -4.39 -0.46
CA THR A 68 3.05 -3.88 0.84
C THR A 68 1.54 -4.10 1.00
N ASN A 69 1.02 -3.98 2.21
CA ASN A 69 -0.42 -4.14 2.46
C ASN A 69 -1.29 -3.18 1.62
N LYS A 70 -0.82 -1.95 1.39
CA LYS A 70 -1.55 -0.98 0.54
C LYS A 70 -1.55 -1.41 -0.92
N GLN A 71 -0.43 -1.92 -1.43
CA GLN A 71 -0.33 -2.44 -2.80
C GLN A 71 -1.16 -3.70 -2.99
N LYS A 72 -1.28 -4.56 -1.97
CA LYS A 72 -2.19 -5.71 -2.01
C LYS A 72 -3.65 -5.29 -2.15
N ILE A 73 -4.06 -4.24 -1.43
CA ILE A 73 -5.42 -3.68 -1.56
C ILE A 73 -5.62 -3.04 -2.95
N ALA A 74 -4.60 -2.39 -3.50
CA ALA A 74 -4.67 -1.82 -4.86
C ALA A 74 -4.67 -2.91 -5.94
N ALA A 75 -3.99 -4.03 -5.71
CA ALA A 75 -3.88 -5.15 -6.65
C ALA A 75 -5.12 -6.05 -6.66
N ASP A 76 -5.82 -6.22 -5.52
CA ASP A 76 -7.09 -6.96 -5.41
C ASP A 76 -8.25 -6.10 -5.93
N VAL A 77 -8.32 -5.93 -7.26
CA VAL A 77 -9.28 -5.03 -7.92
C VAL A 77 -10.68 -5.63 -7.98
N ASN A 78 -10.80 -6.95 -7.93
CA ASN A 78 -12.09 -7.64 -7.87
C ASN A 78 -12.65 -7.79 -6.44
N LYS A 79 -11.83 -7.49 -5.41
CA LYS A 79 -12.16 -7.55 -3.97
C LYS A 79 -12.51 -8.95 -3.48
N ASP A 80 -11.97 -9.99 -4.10
CA ASP A 80 -12.17 -11.38 -3.70
C ASP A 80 -11.12 -11.87 -2.67
N ARG A 81 -10.20 -10.98 -2.27
CA ARG A 81 -9.08 -11.21 -1.33
C ARG A 81 -7.99 -12.12 -1.88
N LYS A 82 -7.97 -12.35 -3.19
CA LYS A 82 -6.89 -12.99 -3.91
C LYS A 82 -6.22 -11.94 -4.79
N ILE A 83 -4.97 -12.20 -5.14
CA ILE A 83 -4.20 -11.37 -6.06
C ILE A 83 -3.74 -12.34 -7.13
N ASP A 84 -4.47 -12.39 -8.23
CA ASP A 84 -4.25 -13.38 -9.27
C ASP A 84 -4.45 -12.83 -10.70
N SER A 85 -4.52 -13.74 -11.67
CA SER A 85 -4.67 -13.37 -13.08
C SER A 85 -5.96 -12.61 -13.40
N VAL A 86 -7.02 -12.78 -12.60
CA VAL A 86 -8.28 -12.06 -12.78
C VAL A 86 -8.04 -10.57 -12.56
N ASP A 87 -7.33 -10.22 -11.48
CA ASP A 87 -6.99 -8.83 -11.19
C ASP A 87 -6.10 -8.22 -12.28
N ALA A 88 -5.05 -8.93 -12.68
CA ALA A 88 -4.14 -8.50 -13.73
C ALA A 88 -4.89 -8.19 -15.04
N SER A 89 -5.83 -9.06 -15.42
CA SER A 89 -6.63 -8.88 -16.63
C SER A 89 -7.54 -7.65 -16.55
N ARG A 90 -8.11 -7.37 -15.37
CA ARG A 90 -8.96 -6.20 -15.13
C ARG A 90 -8.15 -4.91 -15.17
N ILE A 91 -6.96 -4.90 -14.58
CA ILE A 91 -6.03 -3.75 -14.64
C ILE A 91 -5.65 -3.46 -16.10
N LEU A 92 -5.34 -4.50 -16.87
CA LEU A 92 -5.00 -4.35 -18.28
C LEU A 92 -6.19 -3.84 -19.11
N ALA A 93 -7.40 -4.35 -18.86
CA ALA A 93 -8.61 -3.90 -19.53
C ALA A 93 -8.93 -2.43 -19.22
N TYR A 94 -8.76 -2.02 -17.96
CA TYR A 94 -8.93 -0.63 -17.56
C TYR A 94 -7.86 0.29 -18.18
N TYR A 95 -6.60 -0.14 -18.22
CA TYR A 95 -5.54 0.58 -18.95
C TYR A 95 -5.89 0.76 -20.43
N ALA A 96 -6.39 -0.29 -21.10
CA ALA A 96 -6.83 -0.20 -22.48
C ALA A 96 -8.00 0.78 -22.65
N TYR A 97 -8.98 0.75 -21.74
CA TYR A 97 -10.08 1.71 -21.69
C TYR A 97 -9.59 3.16 -21.58
N LEU A 98 -8.69 3.46 -20.63
CA LEU A 98 -8.08 4.79 -20.50
C LEU A 98 -7.33 5.20 -21.79
N SER A 99 -6.63 4.27 -22.42
CA SER A 99 -5.89 4.51 -23.67
C SER A 99 -6.79 4.85 -24.86
N THR A 100 -8.08 4.51 -24.80
CA THR A 100 -9.09 4.88 -25.80
C THR A 100 -9.85 6.17 -25.48
N GLY A 101 -9.44 6.89 -24.43
CA GLY A 101 -10.08 8.14 -23.98
C GLY A 101 -11.16 7.94 -22.91
N GLY A 102 -11.18 6.77 -22.27
CA GLY A 102 -11.99 6.51 -21.09
C GLY A 102 -11.70 7.49 -19.95
N LYS A 103 -12.73 7.85 -19.18
CA LYS A 103 -12.64 8.86 -18.10
C LYS A 103 -13.20 8.41 -16.75
N LEU A 104 -13.82 7.23 -16.72
CA LEU A 104 -14.32 6.65 -15.47
C LEU A 104 -13.13 6.32 -14.58
N SER A 105 -13.31 6.45 -13.27
CA SER A 105 -12.43 5.81 -12.29
C SER A 105 -12.46 4.29 -12.46
N PHE A 106 -11.50 3.58 -11.85
CA PHE A 106 -11.44 2.13 -12.00
C PHE A 106 -12.68 1.48 -11.35
N GLU A 107 -13.10 1.94 -10.18
CA GLU A 107 -14.33 1.47 -9.54
C GLU A 107 -15.57 1.66 -10.44
N GLU A 108 -15.75 2.86 -11.01
CA GLU A 108 -16.87 3.13 -11.93
C GLU A 108 -16.79 2.29 -13.21
N TYR A 109 -15.58 2.04 -13.72
CA TYR A 109 -15.37 1.15 -14.86
C TYR A 109 -15.79 -0.29 -14.54
N LEU A 110 -15.38 -0.83 -13.38
CA LEU A 110 -15.74 -2.18 -12.96
C LEU A 110 -17.26 -2.34 -12.76
N ASP A 111 -17.92 -1.32 -12.22
CA ASP A 111 -19.38 -1.30 -12.05
C ASP A 111 -20.14 -1.19 -13.39
N SER A 112 -19.45 -0.82 -14.48
CA SER A 112 -20.01 -0.72 -15.83
C SER A 112 -19.87 -1.99 -16.69
N LEU A 113 -19.18 -3.01 -16.19
CA LEU A 113 -18.92 -4.27 -16.89
C LEU A 113 -20.07 -5.28 -16.84
#